data_AF-A0AA36EVB1-F1
#
_entry.id   AF-A0AA36EVB1-F1
#
_cell.length_a   1.000
_cell.length_b   1.000
_cell.length_c   1.000
_cell.angle_alpha   90.00
_cell.angle_beta   90.00
_cell.angle_gamma   90.00
#
_symmetry.space_group_name_H-M   'P 1'
#
loop_
_entity.id
_entity.type
_entity.pdbx_description
1 polymer ?
#
loop_
_entity_poly.entity_id
_entity_poly.type
_entity_poly.pdbx_seq_one_letter_code
_entity_poly.pdbx_strand_id
1 'polypeptide(L)'
;MPPKATPKKKDDKTGDRGSKPAPVPLVVPLSETSKEFYLVQIRDLEQRLERYQKRCDELEISNGNFHDKYVQMDSDKREIIAYWKQQLKLKGEELSDLSENYSGLQLTKQIEKEQFEKQVSSLQNELDRVKEELTAENTILNGKLAVLEEFRIQRKELLEKFAKMEVDLREMEEQNKQTIYQLEKKQVIDKDRLKKDMFMRVNQLVAEFRKVSNKQMAETTKRTIRENVSLTAQMSKMSDKTMELIQENDELKNKVKRMKNKIDVLEYNEKEITKKMLNCQKHITLLTTKCQESEGTIAEMQQKEAEFKKKLKEKENLQQQLENTEETIRTALHNSKELTEKLRDTETKFDDIREENSMILQILQDASTAIKDYLLSLDADDNTSESQELIGTQRDNMLQHLLMILNTARVLGLGPGIADLNRSRSPQTDVPRTQEKRKIINLPPIQLKGRDIPPAHYNLGDIGFVPRASQPVLGHVESDSSSEEQPEPKETHQSTGVQTLSMKRVRTM
;
A
#
# COMPACT_ATOMS: atom_id res chain seq x y z
N MET A 1 -29.01 -28.02 61.80
CA MET A 1 -29.91 -29.02 62.43
C MET A 1 -29.09 -29.87 63.41
N PRO A 2 -29.67 -30.34 64.54
CA PRO A 2 -29.16 -31.48 65.33
C PRO A 2 -29.39 -32.81 64.55
N PRO A 3 -28.99 -34.04 64.99
CA PRO A 3 -28.91 -34.55 66.38
C PRO A 3 -27.75 -35.60 66.62
N LYS A 4 -27.70 -36.53 67.61
CA LYS A 4 -28.58 -37.01 68.72
C LYS A 4 -27.78 -37.82 69.80
N ALA A 5 -28.27 -37.86 71.05
CA ALA A 5 -28.09 -38.88 72.14
C ALA A 5 -26.66 -39.34 72.55
N THR A 6 -26.20 -39.42 73.83
CA THR A 6 -26.75 -39.89 75.14
C THR A 6 -27.09 -41.41 75.18
N PRO A 7 -27.05 -42.16 76.33
CA PRO A 7 -27.13 -41.68 77.73
C PRO A 7 -26.42 -42.49 78.88
N LYS A 8 -26.45 -41.91 80.11
CA LYS A 8 -26.48 -42.59 81.46
C LYS A 8 -25.17 -43.31 81.93
N LYS A 9 -24.95 -43.64 83.21
CA LYS A 9 -25.86 -43.91 84.37
C LYS A 9 -25.13 -43.88 85.76
N LYS A 10 -25.75 -43.29 86.81
CA LYS A 10 -25.66 -43.65 88.28
C LYS A 10 -24.26 -43.62 88.98
N ASP A 11 -24.03 -43.63 90.31
CA ASP A 11 -24.76 -43.61 91.62
C ASP A 11 -23.71 -43.23 92.74
N ASP A 12 -23.94 -42.98 94.04
CA ASP A 12 -25.06 -42.50 94.90
C ASP A 12 -24.55 -42.33 96.38
N LYS A 13 -25.02 -41.32 97.14
CA LYS A 13 -24.74 -41.00 98.59
C LYS A 13 -23.27 -40.71 99.03
N THR A 14 -22.97 -40.17 100.22
CA THR A 14 -23.71 -39.59 101.39
C THR A 14 -23.34 -38.08 101.55
N GLY A 15 -23.95 -37.18 102.33
CA GLY A 15 -24.73 -37.25 103.59
C GLY A 15 -23.82 -37.23 104.84
N ASP A 16 -24.09 -36.56 105.97
CA ASP A 16 -25.09 -35.55 106.40
C ASP A 16 -24.75 -35.09 107.86
N ARG A 17 -25.09 -33.86 108.27
CA ARG A 17 -25.17 -33.32 109.66
C ARG A 17 -23.93 -33.32 110.60
N GLY A 18 -23.98 -32.47 111.63
CA GLY A 18 -22.97 -32.36 112.71
C GLY A 18 -22.54 -30.92 113.09
N SER A 19 -23.48 -30.03 113.46
CA SER A 19 -23.68 -29.55 114.84
C SER A 19 -22.49 -28.85 115.55
N LYS A 20 -22.66 -27.56 115.89
CA LYS A 20 -21.83 -26.85 116.90
C LYS A 20 -21.96 -27.55 118.27
N PRO A 21 -20.95 -27.46 119.15
CA PRO A 21 -20.89 -26.31 120.06
C PRO A 21 -19.49 -25.67 120.17
N ALA A 22 -19.44 -24.46 120.73
CA ALA A 22 -18.20 -23.82 121.16
C ALA A 22 -17.97 -24.09 122.66
N PRO A 23 -16.76 -24.49 123.10
CA PRO A 23 -16.37 -24.47 124.50
C PRO A 23 -15.92 -23.08 124.95
N VAL A 24 -16.45 -22.62 126.09
CA VAL A 24 -15.95 -21.47 126.86
C VAL A 24 -14.56 -21.83 127.44
N PRO A 25 -13.60 -20.89 127.56
CA PRO A 25 -12.18 -21.24 127.72
C PRO A 25 -11.85 -21.95 129.04
N LEU A 26 -11.47 -23.23 128.93
CA LEU A 26 -10.77 -23.96 129.98
C LEU A 26 -9.30 -23.51 130.02
N VAL A 27 -9.02 -22.48 130.81
CA VAL A 27 -7.64 -22.15 131.23
C VAL A 27 -7.19 -23.18 132.27
N VAL A 28 -6.92 -24.40 131.78
CA VAL A 28 -6.09 -25.35 132.52
C VAL A 28 -4.69 -24.74 132.58
N PRO A 29 -4.01 -24.70 133.75
CA PRO A 29 -2.60 -24.37 133.80
C PRO A 29 -1.84 -25.48 133.07
N LEU A 30 -1.52 -25.23 131.80
CA LEU A 30 -0.70 -26.13 130.98
C LEU A 30 0.64 -26.32 131.67
N SER A 31 0.85 -27.52 132.25
CA SER A 31 2.15 -27.97 132.72
C SER A 31 3.19 -27.74 131.62
N GLU A 32 4.41 -27.37 131.97
CA GLU A 32 5.42 -26.93 131.00
C GLU A 32 5.64 -27.98 129.91
N THR A 33 5.61 -29.26 130.25
CA THR A 33 5.64 -30.41 129.32
C THR A 33 4.48 -30.42 128.30
N SER A 34 3.28 -30.00 128.69
CA SER A 34 2.13 -29.87 127.77
C SER A 34 2.23 -28.63 126.88
N LYS A 35 2.80 -27.53 127.38
CA LYS A 35 3.12 -26.35 126.58
C LYS A 35 4.23 -26.65 125.57
N GLU A 36 5.25 -27.41 125.96
CA GLU A 36 6.29 -27.94 125.09
C GLU A 36 5.74 -28.90 124.03
N PHE A 37 4.84 -29.82 124.41
CA PHE A 37 4.12 -30.68 123.46
C PHE A 37 3.40 -29.87 122.38
N TYR A 38 2.64 -28.84 122.76
CA TYR A 38 1.99 -27.96 121.80
C TYR A 38 2.98 -27.13 120.97
N LEU A 39 4.12 -26.71 121.52
CA LEU A 39 5.17 -26.01 120.75
C LEU A 39 5.89 -26.94 119.75
N VAL A 40 6.09 -28.22 120.08
CA VAL A 40 6.59 -29.23 119.15
C VAL A 40 5.56 -29.53 118.06
N GLN A 41 4.28 -29.63 118.43
CA GLN A 41 3.19 -29.81 117.47
C GLN A 41 3.05 -28.60 116.53
N ILE A 42 3.19 -27.37 117.04
CA ILE A 42 3.22 -26.15 116.23
C ILE A 42 4.38 -26.20 115.24
N ARG A 43 5.61 -26.54 115.67
CA ARG A 43 6.78 -26.66 114.78
C ARG A 43 6.61 -27.74 113.71
N ASP A 44 6.01 -28.89 114.03
CA ASP A 44 5.70 -29.93 113.04
C ASP A 44 4.66 -29.44 112.03
N LEU A 45 3.60 -28.76 112.50
CA LEU A 45 2.58 -28.15 111.63
C LEU A 45 3.14 -27.02 110.76
N GLU A 46 4.03 -26.18 111.30
CA GLU A 46 4.75 -25.12 110.58
C GLU A 46 5.68 -25.72 109.51
N GLN A 47 6.49 -26.73 109.85
CA GLN A 47 7.36 -27.39 108.89
C GLN A 47 6.57 -28.19 107.84
N ARG A 48 5.39 -28.71 108.19
CA ARG A 48 4.46 -29.34 107.25
C ARG A 48 3.78 -28.31 106.34
N LEU A 49 3.45 -27.12 106.86
CA LEU A 49 2.93 -26.00 106.09
C LEU A 49 3.98 -25.46 105.12
N GLU A 50 5.23 -25.29 105.55
CA GLU A 50 6.37 -24.90 104.71
C GLU A 50 6.61 -25.91 103.58
N ARG A 51 6.53 -27.22 103.88
CA ARG A 51 6.56 -28.27 102.85
C ARG A 51 5.40 -28.19 101.88
N TYR A 52 4.19 -27.86 102.35
CA TYR A 52 3.03 -27.66 101.47
C TYR A 52 3.15 -26.38 100.63
N GLN A 53 3.69 -25.27 101.18
CA GLN A 53 3.99 -24.06 100.40
C GLN A 53 5.00 -24.36 99.30
N LYS A 54 6.18 -24.90 99.64
CA LYS A 54 7.18 -25.31 98.65
C LYS A 54 6.61 -26.24 97.59
N ARG A 55 5.70 -27.14 97.98
CA ARG A 55 5.01 -28.02 97.02
C ARG A 55 3.96 -27.30 96.15
N CYS A 56 3.27 -26.29 96.68
CA CYS A 56 2.42 -25.41 95.88
C CYS A 56 3.26 -24.58 94.91
N ASP A 57 4.36 -23.98 95.36
CA ASP A 57 5.29 -23.18 94.54
C ASP A 57 5.89 -24.04 93.41
N GLU A 58 6.35 -25.26 93.72
CA GLU A 58 6.78 -26.28 92.74
C GLU A 58 5.69 -26.59 91.71
N LEU A 59 4.43 -26.76 92.16
CA LEU A 59 3.30 -27.08 91.29
C LEU A 59 2.87 -25.88 90.45
N GLU A 60 2.93 -24.66 90.97
CA GLU A 60 2.63 -23.42 90.24
C GLU A 60 3.68 -23.16 89.16
N ILE A 61 4.97 -23.25 89.50
CA ILE A 61 6.08 -23.18 88.54
C ILE A 61 5.96 -24.30 87.51
N SER A 62 5.65 -25.54 87.91
CA SER A 62 5.45 -26.64 86.97
C SER A 62 4.24 -26.42 86.06
N ASN A 63 3.15 -25.84 86.57
CA ASN A 63 1.94 -25.58 85.80
C ASN A 63 2.14 -24.43 84.80
N GLY A 64 2.86 -23.37 85.18
CA GLY A 64 3.33 -22.32 84.26
C GLY A 64 4.19 -22.91 83.14
N ASN A 65 5.20 -23.72 83.49
CA ASN A 65 6.04 -24.44 82.52
C ASN A 65 5.24 -25.38 81.58
N PHE A 66 4.09 -25.92 82.00
CA PHE A 66 3.19 -26.68 81.12
C PHE A 66 2.31 -25.77 80.26
N HIS A 67 1.86 -24.64 80.79
CA HIS A 67 1.10 -23.64 80.05
C HIS A 67 1.92 -23.02 78.92
N ASP A 68 3.16 -22.59 79.20
CA ASP A 68 4.05 -22.00 78.21
C ASP A 68 4.36 -22.98 77.06
N LYS A 69 4.62 -24.25 77.40
CA LYS A 69 4.78 -25.33 76.40
C LYS A 69 3.51 -25.57 75.59
N TYR A 70 2.33 -25.47 76.20
CA TYR A 70 1.06 -25.61 75.49
C TYR A 70 0.84 -24.43 74.53
N VAL A 71 1.10 -23.20 74.96
CA VAL A 71 1.01 -21.97 74.15
C VAL A 71 2.01 -22.01 73.00
N GLN A 72 3.26 -22.43 73.25
CA GLN A 72 4.27 -22.63 72.21
C GLN A 72 3.81 -23.67 71.19
N MET A 73 3.43 -24.89 71.64
CA MET A 73 2.93 -25.93 70.74
C MET A 73 1.65 -25.55 69.98
N ASP A 74 0.88 -24.58 70.46
CA ASP A 74 -0.28 -24.04 69.74
C ASP A 74 0.11 -22.94 68.72
N SER A 75 1.14 -22.13 69.02
CA SER A 75 1.77 -21.24 68.03
C SER A 75 2.41 -22.04 66.91
N ASP A 76 3.27 -23.02 67.25
CA ASP A 76 3.93 -23.92 66.29
C ASP A 76 2.91 -24.56 65.33
N LYS A 77 1.79 -25.06 65.86
CA LYS A 77 0.68 -25.61 65.06
C LYS A 77 0.03 -24.56 64.18
N ARG A 78 -0.26 -23.36 64.70
CA ARG A 78 -0.87 -22.26 63.94
C ARG A 78 0.06 -21.80 62.80
N GLU A 79 1.35 -21.73 63.04
CA GLU A 79 2.39 -21.36 62.07
C GLU A 79 2.57 -22.44 60.99
N ILE A 80 2.65 -23.72 61.38
CA ILE A 80 2.66 -24.86 60.45
C ILE A 80 1.39 -24.88 59.58
N ILE A 81 0.22 -24.66 60.18
CA ILE A 81 -1.06 -24.57 59.44
C ILE A 81 -1.09 -23.36 58.52
N ALA A 82 -0.54 -22.21 58.91
CA ALA A 82 -0.45 -21.02 58.07
C ALA A 82 0.48 -21.25 56.88
N TYR A 83 1.66 -21.85 57.10
CA TYR A 83 2.60 -22.23 56.05
C TYR A 83 1.96 -23.19 55.05
N TRP A 84 1.32 -24.28 55.50
CA TRP A 84 0.67 -25.22 54.59
C TRP A 84 -0.53 -24.61 53.85
N LYS A 85 -1.28 -23.68 54.45
CA LYS A 85 -2.33 -22.92 53.76
C LYS A 85 -1.75 -21.99 52.69
N GLN A 86 -0.65 -21.30 52.98
CA GLN A 86 0.03 -20.44 52.00
C GLN A 86 0.61 -21.27 50.85
N GLN A 87 1.27 -22.40 51.15
CA GLN A 87 1.82 -23.30 50.14
C GLN A 87 0.72 -23.94 49.28
N LEU A 88 -0.42 -24.32 49.87
CA LEU A 88 -1.58 -24.80 49.14
C LEU A 88 -2.20 -23.71 48.25
N LYS A 89 -2.26 -22.46 48.72
CA LYS A 89 -2.72 -21.31 47.92
C LYS A 89 -1.80 -21.07 46.72
N LEU A 90 -0.48 -21.00 46.94
CA LEU A 90 0.50 -20.83 45.86
C LEU A 90 0.42 -21.97 44.83
N LYS A 91 0.25 -23.22 45.26
CA LYS A 91 0.02 -24.34 44.33
C LYS A 91 -1.34 -24.32 43.64
N GLY A 92 -2.37 -23.73 44.25
CA GLY A 92 -3.64 -23.45 43.58
C GLY A 92 -3.52 -22.37 42.51
N GLU A 93 -2.73 -21.33 42.76
CA GLU A 93 -2.43 -20.25 41.82
C GLU A 93 -1.59 -20.77 40.65
N GLU A 94 -0.49 -21.48 40.90
CA GLU A 94 0.30 -22.17 39.86
C GLU A 94 -0.53 -23.11 38.97
N LEU A 95 -1.49 -23.84 39.55
CA LEU A 95 -2.39 -24.72 38.80
C LEU A 95 -3.42 -23.95 37.98
N SER A 96 -3.88 -22.79 38.47
CA SER A 96 -4.78 -21.89 37.74
C SER A 96 -4.05 -21.31 36.52
N ASP A 97 -2.87 -20.74 36.73
CA ASP A 97 -2.03 -20.16 35.68
C ASP A 97 -1.68 -21.20 34.61
N LEU A 98 -1.29 -22.40 35.02
CA LEU A 98 -0.98 -23.49 34.08
C LEU A 98 -2.24 -23.97 33.32
N SER A 99 -3.40 -23.97 33.96
CA SER A 99 -4.68 -24.32 33.31
C SER A 99 -5.14 -23.25 32.31
N GLU A 100 -4.93 -21.95 32.60
CA GLU A 100 -5.23 -20.87 31.67
C GLU A 100 -4.28 -20.90 30.47
N ASN A 101 -2.97 -21.04 30.71
CA ASN A 101 -1.98 -21.21 29.64
C ASN A 101 -2.26 -22.43 28.76
N TYR A 102 -2.64 -23.58 29.35
CA TYR A 102 -3.04 -24.77 28.61
C TYR A 102 -4.31 -24.53 27.77
N SER A 103 -5.32 -23.86 28.34
CA SER A 103 -6.56 -23.51 27.62
C SER A 103 -6.30 -22.56 26.45
N GLY A 104 -5.44 -21.54 26.65
CA GLY A 104 -5.01 -20.62 25.61
C GLY A 104 -4.27 -21.33 24.48
N LEU A 105 -3.33 -22.22 24.80
CA LEU A 105 -2.59 -23.03 23.83
C LEU A 105 -3.49 -24.03 23.08
N GLN A 106 -4.51 -24.57 23.75
CA GLN A 106 -5.52 -25.41 23.11
C GLN A 106 -6.39 -24.59 22.13
N LEU A 107 -6.73 -23.33 22.47
CA LEU A 107 -7.48 -22.43 21.61
C LEU A 107 -6.68 -21.96 20.39
N THR A 108 -5.40 -21.58 20.55
CA THR A 108 -4.55 -21.22 19.39
C THR A 108 -4.39 -22.40 18.44
N LYS A 109 -4.11 -23.60 18.96
CA LYS A 109 -4.06 -24.84 18.18
C LYS A 109 -5.37 -25.15 17.43
N GLN A 110 -6.52 -24.89 18.06
CA GLN A 110 -7.83 -25.03 17.42
C GLN A 110 -7.97 -24.05 16.24
N ILE A 111 -7.60 -22.77 16.43
CA ILE A 111 -7.65 -21.73 15.41
C ILE A 111 -6.69 -22.02 14.24
N GLU A 112 -5.45 -22.43 14.53
CA GLU A 112 -4.46 -22.84 13.53
C GLU A 112 -4.98 -24.03 12.70
N LYS A 113 -5.51 -25.07 13.36
CA LYS A 113 -6.11 -26.23 12.70
C LYS A 113 -7.24 -25.81 11.76
N GLU A 114 -8.15 -24.94 12.21
CA GLU A 114 -9.22 -24.41 11.37
C GLU A 114 -8.70 -23.56 10.19
N GLN A 115 -7.61 -22.81 10.36
CA GLN A 115 -6.98 -22.05 9.28
C GLN A 115 -6.38 -22.99 8.22
N PHE A 116 -5.66 -24.04 8.65
CA PHE A 116 -5.14 -25.06 7.73
C PHE A 116 -6.27 -25.85 7.03
N GLU A 117 -7.34 -26.21 7.73
CA GLU A 117 -8.50 -26.87 7.12
C GLU A 117 -9.20 -25.98 6.07
N LYS A 118 -9.29 -24.66 6.33
CA LYS A 118 -9.80 -23.68 5.36
C LYS A 118 -8.87 -23.54 4.14
N GLN A 119 -7.55 -23.51 4.33
CA GLN A 119 -6.56 -23.48 3.23
C GLN A 119 -6.55 -24.77 2.39
N VAL A 120 -6.65 -25.93 3.03
CA VAL A 120 -6.74 -27.22 2.32
C VAL A 120 -8.04 -27.28 1.51
N SER A 121 -9.17 -26.83 2.07
CA SER A 121 -10.43 -26.77 1.34
C SER A 121 -10.40 -25.78 0.18
N SER A 122 -9.80 -24.58 0.32
CA SER A 122 -9.68 -23.65 -0.80
C SER A 122 -8.81 -24.21 -1.92
N LEU A 123 -7.66 -24.82 -1.60
CA LEU A 123 -6.78 -25.46 -2.59
C LEU A 123 -7.43 -26.67 -3.27
N GLN A 124 -8.27 -27.44 -2.57
CA GLN A 124 -9.07 -28.51 -3.16
C GLN A 124 -10.11 -27.95 -4.14
N ASN A 125 -10.85 -26.92 -3.75
CA ASN A 125 -11.85 -26.27 -4.61
C ASN A 125 -11.21 -25.61 -5.85
N GLU A 126 -10.01 -25.03 -5.71
CA GLU A 126 -9.23 -24.48 -6.82
C GLU A 126 -8.74 -25.59 -7.78
N LEU A 127 -8.24 -26.71 -7.24
CA LEU A 127 -7.81 -27.87 -8.03
C LEU A 127 -8.98 -28.48 -8.80
N ASP A 128 -10.12 -28.73 -8.16
CA ASP A 128 -11.29 -29.30 -8.83
C ASP A 128 -11.87 -28.32 -9.87
N ARG A 129 -11.87 -27.01 -9.62
CA ARG A 129 -12.23 -26.01 -10.64
C ARG A 129 -11.29 -26.03 -11.85
N VAL A 130 -9.97 -26.06 -11.66
CA VAL A 130 -9.00 -26.13 -12.76
C VAL A 130 -9.14 -27.45 -13.54
N LYS A 131 -9.44 -28.54 -12.84
CA LYS A 131 -9.73 -29.85 -13.43
C LYS A 131 -11.04 -29.84 -14.23
N GLU A 132 -12.10 -29.18 -13.77
CA GLU A 132 -13.34 -28.97 -14.54
C GLU A 132 -13.08 -28.12 -15.79
N GLU A 133 -12.31 -27.03 -15.68
CA GLU A 133 -11.95 -26.14 -16.78
C GLU A 133 -11.13 -26.87 -17.87
N LEU A 134 -10.10 -27.62 -17.47
CA LEU A 134 -9.31 -28.46 -18.39
C LEU A 134 -10.12 -29.61 -18.99
N THR A 135 -11.09 -30.17 -18.25
CA THR A 135 -12.00 -31.21 -18.79
C THR A 135 -12.96 -30.60 -19.81
N ALA A 136 -13.51 -29.41 -19.54
CA ALA A 136 -14.34 -28.67 -20.49
C ALA A 136 -13.55 -28.33 -21.76
N GLU A 137 -12.33 -27.81 -21.65
CA GLU A 137 -11.48 -27.57 -22.82
C GLU A 137 -11.21 -28.88 -23.59
N ASN A 138 -10.89 -29.99 -22.91
CA ASN A 138 -10.65 -31.27 -23.57
C ASN A 138 -11.88 -31.75 -24.35
N THR A 139 -13.09 -31.66 -23.79
CA THR A 139 -14.33 -32.00 -24.52
C THR A 139 -14.58 -31.09 -25.73
N ILE A 140 -14.29 -29.79 -25.62
CA ILE A 140 -14.38 -28.83 -26.74
C ILE A 140 -13.34 -29.15 -27.83
N LEU A 141 -12.12 -29.53 -27.45
CA LEU A 141 -11.06 -29.94 -28.38
C LEU A 141 -11.41 -31.25 -29.09
N ASN A 142 -11.96 -32.24 -28.37
CA ASN A 142 -12.46 -33.49 -28.96
C ASN A 142 -13.61 -33.23 -29.94
N GLY A 143 -14.54 -32.31 -29.61
CA GLY A 143 -15.61 -31.87 -30.52
C GLY A 143 -15.07 -31.21 -31.79
N LYS A 144 -14.08 -30.30 -31.67
CA LYS A 144 -13.38 -29.69 -32.81
C LYS A 144 -12.67 -30.74 -33.68
N LEU A 145 -12.03 -31.74 -33.05
CA LEU A 145 -11.33 -32.82 -33.73
C LEU A 145 -12.31 -33.73 -34.49
N ALA A 146 -13.48 -34.05 -33.91
CA ALA A 146 -14.53 -34.81 -34.59
C ALA A 146 -15.04 -34.08 -35.84
N VAL A 147 -15.31 -32.77 -35.76
CA VAL A 147 -15.73 -31.94 -36.90
C VAL A 147 -14.64 -31.86 -37.98
N LEU A 148 -13.36 -31.75 -37.59
CA LEU A 148 -12.24 -31.78 -38.54
C LEU A 148 -12.09 -33.14 -39.24
N GLU A 149 -12.30 -34.24 -38.53
CA GLU A 149 -12.25 -35.59 -39.10
C GLU A 149 -13.45 -35.87 -40.02
N GLU A 150 -14.65 -35.39 -39.67
CA GLU A 150 -15.82 -35.43 -40.55
C GLU A 150 -15.56 -34.62 -41.83
N PHE A 151 -15.07 -33.38 -41.73
CA PHE A 151 -14.67 -32.59 -42.89
C PHE A 151 -13.59 -33.29 -43.73
N ARG A 152 -12.63 -33.98 -43.09
CA ARG A 152 -11.61 -34.79 -43.78
C ARG A 152 -12.22 -36.00 -44.51
N ILE A 153 -13.33 -36.55 -44.02
CA ILE A 153 -14.07 -37.64 -44.69
C ILE A 153 -14.90 -37.09 -45.85
N GLN A 154 -15.73 -36.08 -45.61
CA GLN A 154 -16.55 -35.40 -46.62
C GLN A 154 -15.70 -34.91 -47.81
N ARG A 155 -14.51 -34.33 -47.54
CA ARG A 155 -13.56 -33.92 -48.58
C ARG A 155 -13.03 -35.10 -49.41
N LYS A 156 -12.74 -36.26 -48.80
CA LYS A 156 -12.30 -37.45 -49.54
C LYS A 156 -13.42 -38.00 -50.42
N GLU A 157 -14.63 -38.13 -49.88
CA GLU A 157 -15.79 -38.55 -50.68
C GLU A 157 -16.06 -37.61 -51.86
N LEU A 158 -15.95 -36.29 -51.66
CA LEU A 158 -16.18 -35.31 -52.71
C LEU A 158 -15.11 -35.43 -53.81
N LEU A 159 -13.84 -35.61 -53.44
CA LEU A 159 -12.76 -35.86 -54.40
C LEU A 159 -12.96 -37.19 -55.16
N GLU A 160 -13.45 -38.24 -54.50
CA GLU A 160 -13.77 -39.52 -55.15
C GLU A 160 -14.95 -39.40 -56.12
N LYS A 161 -15.98 -38.62 -55.76
CA LYS A 161 -17.13 -38.29 -56.62
C LYS A 161 -16.69 -37.47 -57.84
N PHE A 162 -15.78 -36.51 -57.68
CA PHE A 162 -15.17 -35.79 -58.81
C PHE A 162 -14.32 -36.71 -59.69
N ALA A 163 -13.45 -37.55 -59.12
CA ALA A 163 -12.61 -38.46 -59.89
C ALA A 163 -13.43 -39.47 -60.73
N LYS A 164 -14.56 -39.96 -60.20
CA LYS A 164 -15.54 -40.77 -60.94
C LYS A 164 -16.15 -39.97 -62.08
N MET A 165 -16.70 -38.78 -61.79
CA MET A 165 -17.29 -37.91 -62.81
C MET A 165 -16.29 -37.53 -63.92
N GLU A 166 -15.01 -37.33 -63.61
CA GLU A 166 -13.95 -37.09 -64.60
C GLU A 166 -13.63 -38.31 -65.48
N VAL A 167 -13.87 -39.54 -65.01
CA VAL A 167 -13.78 -40.76 -65.83
C VAL A 167 -15.03 -40.86 -66.71
N ASP A 168 -16.23 -40.74 -66.12
CA ASP A 168 -17.51 -40.79 -66.84
C ASP A 168 -17.56 -39.76 -68.00
N LEU A 169 -17.07 -38.53 -67.77
CA LEU A 169 -17.01 -37.47 -68.79
C LEU A 169 -16.04 -37.83 -69.93
N ARG A 170 -14.89 -38.45 -69.62
CA ARG A 170 -13.93 -38.91 -70.64
C ARG A 170 -14.49 -40.06 -71.47
N GLU A 171 -15.16 -41.03 -70.83
CA GLU A 171 -15.83 -42.12 -71.55
C GLU A 171 -16.95 -41.59 -72.45
N MET A 172 -17.77 -40.66 -71.97
CA MET A 172 -18.81 -40.01 -72.78
C MET A 172 -18.24 -39.16 -73.92
N GLU A 173 -17.14 -38.43 -73.69
CA GLU A 173 -16.40 -37.75 -74.75
C GLU A 173 -15.88 -38.70 -75.82
N GLU A 174 -15.32 -39.85 -75.42
CA GLU A 174 -14.76 -40.82 -76.37
C GLU A 174 -15.86 -41.57 -77.13
N GLN A 175 -16.94 -41.98 -76.46
CA GLN A 175 -18.14 -42.53 -77.11
C GLN A 175 -18.73 -41.52 -78.12
N ASN A 176 -18.77 -40.22 -77.79
CA ASN A 176 -19.24 -39.18 -78.70
C ASN A 176 -18.28 -38.98 -79.89
N LYS A 177 -16.97 -38.93 -79.67
CA LYS A 177 -15.95 -38.88 -80.75
C LYS A 177 -16.06 -40.09 -81.68
N GLN A 178 -16.24 -41.29 -81.14
CA GLN A 178 -16.48 -42.51 -81.93
C GLN A 178 -17.81 -42.44 -82.71
N THR A 179 -18.87 -41.90 -82.11
CA THR A 179 -20.18 -41.72 -82.76
C THR A 179 -20.11 -40.71 -83.91
N ILE A 180 -19.45 -39.57 -83.70
CA ILE A 180 -19.18 -38.56 -84.73
C ILE A 180 -18.39 -39.20 -85.88
N TYR A 181 -17.28 -39.89 -85.60
CA TYR A 181 -16.49 -40.58 -86.61
C TYR A 181 -17.30 -41.60 -87.42
N GLN A 182 -18.19 -42.37 -86.78
CA GLN A 182 -19.09 -43.30 -87.47
C GLN A 182 -20.10 -42.57 -88.37
N LEU A 183 -20.67 -41.45 -87.92
CA LEU A 183 -21.60 -40.62 -88.69
C LEU A 183 -20.91 -39.94 -89.87
N GLU A 184 -19.73 -39.37 -89.68
CA GLU A 184 -18.90 -38.77 -90.74
C GLU A 184 -18.49 -39.82 -91.78
N LYS A 185 -17.99 -40.99 -91.35
CA LYS A 185 -17.65 -42.11 -92.23
C LYS A 185 -18.86 -42.55 -93.06
N LYS A 186 -20.04 -42.68 -92.44
CA LYS A 186 -21.28 -42.99 -93.14
C LYS A 186 -21.67 -41.88 -94.13
N GLN A 187 -21.60 -40.61 -93.72
CA GLN A 187 -21.92 -39.47 -94.57
C GLN A 187 -20.98 -39.38 -95.78
N VAL A 188 -19.69 -39.67 -95.62
CA VAL A 188 -18.72 -39.73 -96.74
C VAL A 188 -19.07 -40.86 -97.70
N ILE A 189 -19.41 -42.05 -97.20
CA ILE A 189 -19.83 -43.19 -98.04
C ILE A 189 -21.13 -42.89 -98.79
N ASP A 190 -22.17 -42.38 -98.11
CA ASP A 190 -23.45 -42.03 -98.73
C ASP A 190 -23.32 -40.85 -99.71
N LYS A 191 -22.43 -39.88 -99.43
CA LYS A 191 -22.10 -38.77 -100.35
C LYS A 191 -21.36 -39.25 -101.59
N ASP A 192 -20.46 -40.23 -101.46
CA ASP A 192 -19.76 -40.82 -102.61
C ASP A 192 -20.68 -41.73 -103.44
N ARG A 193 -21.58 -42.49 -102.78
CA ARG A 193 -22.65 -43.24 -103.44
C ARG A 193 -23.57 -42.31 -104.23
N LEU A 194 -24.06 -41.24 -103.60
CA LEU A 194 -24.92 -40.25 -104.26
C LEU A 194 -24.19 -39.51 -105.37
N LYS A 195 -22.88 -39.23 -105.23
CA LYS A 195 -22.03 -38.72 -106.32
C LYS A 195 -21.97 -39.69 -107.49
N LYS A 196 -21.81 -40.99 -107.27
CA LYS A 196 -21.81 -42.02 -108.33
C LYS A 196 -23.17 -42.12 -109.01
N ASP A 197 -24.25 -42.17 -108.24
CA ASP A 197 -25.63 -42.17 -108.75
C ASP A 197 -25.96 -40.87 -109.53
N MET A 198 -25.38 -39.74 -109.13
CA MET A 198 -25.49 -38.47 -109.84
C MET A 198 -24.61 -38.47 -111.10
N PHE A 199 -23.36 -38.93 -111.05
CA PHE A 199 -22.47 -39.00 -112.21
C PHE A 199 -23.00 -39.95 -113.28
N MET A 200 -23.60 -41.08 -112.91
CA MET A 200 -24.29 -41.96 -113.86
C MET A 200 -25.46 -41.25 -114.54
N ARG A 201 -26.38 -40.66 -113.76
CA ARG A 201 -27.53 -39.92 -114.30
C ARG A 201 -27.12 -38.69 -115.10
N VAL A 202 -26.09 -37.95 -114.68
CA VAL A 202 -25.57 -36.78 -115.40
C VAL A 202 -24.80 -37.19 -116.64
N ASN A 203 -24.02 -38.28 -116.65
CA ASN A 203 -23.39 -38.77 -117.87
C ASN A 203 -24.43 -39.28 -118.88
N GLN A 204 -25.50 -39.95 -118.41
CA GLN A 204 -26.61 -40.38 -119.25
C GLN A 204 -27.41 -39.18 -119.79
N LEU A 205 -27.77 -38.22 -118.92
CA LEU A 205 -28.39 -36.96 -119.33
C LEU A 205 -27.50 -36.17 -120.27
N VAL A 206 -26.18 -36.08 -120.05
CA VAL A 206 -25.24 -35.38 -120.94
C VAL A 206 -25.03 -36.13 -122.25
N ALA A 207 -25.14 -37.46 -122.28
CA ALA A 207 -25.15 -38.21 -123.53
C ALA A 207 -26.39 -37.88 -124.37
N GLU A 208 -27.59 -37.91 -123.77
CA GLU A 208 -28.83 -37.53 -124.46
C GLU A 208 -28.87 -36.03 -124.78
N PHE A 209 -28.45 -35.15 -123.88
CA PHE A 209 -28.41 -33.72 -124.10
C PHE A 209 -27.34 -33.33 -125.12
N ARG A 210 -26.22 -34.07 -125.26
CA ARG A 210 -25.28 -33.88 -126.40
C ARG A 210 -25.91 -34.35 -127.72
N LYS A 211 -26.58 -35.51 -127.74
CA LYS A 211 -27.32 -35.99 -128.93
C LYS A 211 -28.40 -35.00 -129.39
N VAL A 212 -29.11 -34.37 -128.46
CA VAL A 212 -30.19 -33.41 -128.75
C VAL A 212 -29.63 -32.00 -129.01
N SER A 213 -28.74 -31.48 -128.16
CA SER A 213 -28.21 -30.12 -128.26
C SER A 213 -27.39 -29.89 -129.53
N ASN A 214 -26.48 -30.82 -129.89
CA ASN A 214 -25.72 -30.73 -131.14
C ASN A 214 -26.63 -30.85 -132.38
N LYS A 215 -27.87 -31.32 -132.22
CA LYS A 215 -28.86 -31.49 -133.29
C LYS A 215 -29.85 -30.32 -133.40
N GLN A 216 -29.93 -29.42 -132.41
CA GLN A 216 -30.96 -28.36 -132.36
C GLN A 216 -30.55 -26.98 -131.78
N MET A 217 -29.39 -26.79 -131.13
CA MET A 217 -29.09 -25.50 -130.47
C MET A 217 -28.41 -24.45 -131.36
N ALA A 218 -29.18 -23.43 -131.74
CA ALA A 218 -28.68 -22.16 -132.26
C ALA A 218 -27.77 -21.41 -131.26
N GLU A 219 -26.92 -20.52 -131.77
CA GLU A 219 -25.92 -19.80 -130.96
C GLU A 219 -26.52 -18.90 -129.86
N THR A 220 -27.67 -18.28 -130.11
CA THR A 220 -28.27 -17.28 -129.20
C THR A 220 -28.46 -17.84 -127.79
N THR A 221 -28.94 -19.06 -127.65
CA THR A 221 -29.13 -19.70 -126.33
C THR A 221 -27.79 -20.00 -125.64
N LYS A 222 -26.74 -20.32 -126.40
CA LYS A 222 -25.37 -20.49 -125.88
C LYS A 222 -24.76 -19.18 -125.40
N ARG A 223 -25.29 -18.02 -125.83
CA ARG A 223 -24.92 -16.70 -125.30
C ARG A 223 -25.64 -16.42 -123.98
N THR A 224 -26.96 -16.59 -123.92
CA THR A 224 -27.76 -16.38 -122.69
C THR A 224 -27.31 -17.25 -121.51
N ILE A 225 -26.82 -18.47 -121.78
CA ILE A 225 -26.23 -19.33 -120.74
C ILE A 225 -24.91 -18.73 -120.19
N ARG A 226 -24.03 -18.20 -121.06
CA ARG A 226 -22.78 -17.55 -120.64
C ARG A 226 -23.05 -16.26 -119.83
N GLU A 227 -24.06 -15.50 -120.24
CA GLU A 227 -24.49 -14.28 -119.53
C GLU A 227 -25.09 -14.62 -118.15
N ASN A 228 -25.91 -15.67 -118.02
CA ASN A 228 -26.38 -16.17 -116.72
C ASN A 228 -25.23 -16.64 -115.81
N VAL A 229 -24.27 -17.41 -116.32
CA VAL A 229 -23.10 -17.86 -115.54
C VAL A 229 -22.29 -16.65 -115.02
N SER A 230 -22.15 -15.60 -115.81
CA SER A 230 -21.53 -14.33 -115.38
C SER A 230 -22.31 -13.66 -114.25
N LEU A 231 -23.64 -13.59 -114.36
CA LEU A 231 -24.51 -13.04 -113.32
C LEU A 231 -24.46 -13.85 -112.02
N THR A 232 -24.47 -15.19 -112.10
CA THR A 232 -24.29 -16.06 -110.92
C THR A 232 -22.93 -15.84 -110.24
N ALA A 233 -21.85 -15.66 -111.02
CA ALA A 233 -20.53 -15.37 -110.47
C ALA A 233 -20.45 -13.98 -109.79
N GLN A 234 -21.18 -12.98 -110.29
CA GLN A 234 -21.30 -11.68 -109.61
C GLN A 234 -22.16 -11.77 -108.35
N MET A 235 -23.24 -12.54 -108.37
CA MET A 235 -24.12 -12.76 -107.22
C MET A 235 -23.40 -13.50 -106.09
N SER A 236 -22.53 -14.48 -106.41
CA SER A 236 -21.62 -15.09 -105.43
C SER A 236 -20.78 -14.03 -104.73
N LYS A 237 -20.06 -13.19 -105.49
CA LYS A 237 -19.19 -12.14 -104.92
C LYS A 237 -19.93 -11.17 -103.99
N MET A 238 -21.19 -10.84 -104.27
CA MET A 238 -22.00 -10.03 -103.37
C MET A 238 -22.42 -10.80 -102.10
N SER A 239 -22.73 -12.09 -102.22
CA SER A 239 -22.96 -12.97 -101.06
C SER A 239 -21.70 -13.10 -100.19
N ASP A 240 -20.54 -13.29 -100.80
CA ASP A 240 -19.23 -13.39 -100.12
C ASP A 240 -18.93 -12.10 -99.36
N LYS A 241 -19.09 -10.93 -100.01
CA LYS A 241 -18.91 -9.61 -99.35
C LYS A 241 -19.94 -9.34 -98.26
N THR A 242 -21.16 -9.87 -98.37
CA THR A 242 -22.19 -9.78 -97.32
C THR A 242 -21.81 -10.65 -96.11
N MET A 243 -21.23 -11.84 -96.33
CA MET A 243 -20.71 -12.69 -95.27
C MET A 243 -19.55 -12.02 -94.50
N GLU A 244 -18.61 -11.39 -95.21
CA GLU A 244 -17.52 -10.62 -94.59
C GLU A 244 -18.07 -9.49 -93.68
N LEU A 245 -19.07 -8.73 -94.14
CA LEU A 245 -19.67 -7.66 -93.36
C LEU A 245 -20.43 -8.17 -92.11
N ILE A 246 -21.04 -9.36 -92.18
CA ILE A 246 -21.66 -10.01 -91.02
C ILE A 246 -20.58 -10.41 -89.99
N GLN A 247 -19.47 -11.00 -90.44
CA GLN A 247 -18.35 -11.37 -89.58
C GLN A 247 -17.72 -10.15 -88.89
N GLU A 248 -17.47 -9.07 -89.63
CA GLU A 248 -16.98 -7.80 -89.06
C GLU A 248 -17.96 -7.21 -88.03
N ASN A 249 -19.26 -7.26 -88.31
CA ASN A 249 -20.30 -6.78 -87.40
C ASN A 249 -20.34 -7.59 -86.08
N ASP A 250 -20.20 -8.92 -86.16
CA ASP A 250 -20.14 -9.78 -84.97
C ASP A 250 -18.80 -9.67 -84.23
N GLU A 251 -17.68 -9.44 -84.91
CA GLU A 251 -16.43 -9.03 -84.28
C GLU A 251 -16.59 -7.72 -83.50
N LEU A 252 -17.25 -6.72 -84.07
CA LEU A 252 -17.51 -5.44 -83.42
C LEU A 252 -18.43 -5.61 -82.19
N LYS A 253 -19.50 -6.40 -82.27
CA LYS A 253 -20.31 -6.78 -81.10
C LYS A 253 -19.46 -7.45 -80.02
N ASN A 254 -18.57 -8.36 -80.39
CA ASN A 254 -17.68 -9.05 -79.45
C ASN A 254 -16.56 -8.14 -78.89
N LYS A 255 -16.13 -7.10 -79.61
CA LYS A 255 -15.26 -6.03 -79.10
C LYS A 255 -16.02 -5.16 -78.09
N VAL A 256 -17.23 -4.71 -78.42
CA VAL A 256 -18.11 -3.93 -77.51
C VAL A 256 -18.44 -4.70 -76.23
N LYS A 257 -18.81 -5.99 -76.33
CA LYS A 257 -19.11 -6.85 -75.16
C LYS A 257 -17.90 -6.99 -74.24
N ARG A 258 -16.69 -7.19 -74.80
CA ARG A 258 -15.44 -7.24 -74.01
C ARG A 258 -15.12 -5.91 -73.34
N MET A 259 -15.33 -4.78 -74.04
CA MET A 259 -15.13 -3.45 -73.47
C MET A 259 -16.11 -3.16 -72.33
N LYS A 260 -17.40 -3.52 -72.48
CA LYS A 260 -18.40 -3.39 -71.41
C LYS A 260 -18.01 -4.21 -70.18
N ASN A 261 -17.72 -5.50 -70.35
CA ASN A 261 -17.28 -6.36 -69.24
C ASN A 261 -16.04 -5.78 -68.52
N LYS A 262 -15.13 -5.12 -69.25
CA LYS A 262 -13.95 -4.47 -68.65
C LYS A 262 -14.32 -3.22 -67.85
N ILE A 263 -15.30 -2.42 -68.30
CA ILE A 263 -15.86 -1.29 -67.56
C ILE A 263 -16.54 -1.78 -66.28
N ASP A 264 -17.41 -2.80 -66.38
CA ASP A 264 -18.13 -3.37 -65.24
C ASP A 264 -17.17 -3.84 -64.12
N VAL A 265 -16.03 -4.45 -64.49
CA VAL A 265 -14.96 -4.88 -63.56
C VAL A 265 -14.17 -3.70 -62.98
N LEU A 266 -13.89 -2.66 -63.78
CA LEU A 266 -13.19 -1.46 -63.31
C LEU A 266 -14.05 -0.68 -62.30
N GLU A 267 -15.34 -0.49 -62.59
CA GLU A 267 -16.29 0.12 -61.66
C GLU A 267 -16.42 -0.67 -60.34
N TYR A 268 -16.42 -2.00 -60.40
CA TYR A 268 -16.43 -2.83 -59.19
C TYR A 268 -15.16 -2.63 -58.35
N ASN A 269 -13.99 -2.66 -58.99
CA ASN A 269 -12.71 -2.44 -58.33
C ASN A 269 -12.61 -1.04 -57.71
N GLU A 270 -13.07 0.00 -58.41
CA GLU A 270 -13.16 1.37 -57.87
C GLU A 270 -14.04 1.44 -56.62
N LYS A 271 -15.24 0.84 -56.67
CA LYS A 271 -16.17 0.80 -55.53
C LYS A 271 -15.56 0.05 -54.33
N GLU A 272 -14.79 -1.02 -54.56
CA GLU A 272 -14.06 -1.72 -53.49
C GLU A 272 -12.86 -0.93 -52.95
N ILE A 273 -12.11 -0.21 -53.80
CA ILE A 273 -11.02 0.67 -53.37
C ILE A 273 -11.58 1.82 -52.52
N THR A 274 -12.68 2.46 -52.94
CA THR A 274 -13.34 3.54 -52.20
C THR A 274 -13.87 3.06 -50.85
N LYS A 275 -14.45 1.85 -50.75
CA LYS A 275 -14.82 1.23 -49.45
C LYS A 275 -13.61 1.03 -48.55
N LYS A 276 -12.50 0.49 -49.08
CA LYS A 276 -11.27 0.26 -48.32
C LYS A 276 -10.67 1.58 -47.85
N MET A 277 -10.59 2.59 -48.72
CA MET A 277 -10.12 3.94 -48.40
C MET A 277 -10.99 4.58 -47.29
N LEU A 278 -12.32 4.47 -47.38
CA LEU A 278 -13.24 4.98 -46.35
C LEU A 278 -13.05 4.27 -45.00
N ASN A 279 -12.79 2.96 -45.00
CA ASN A 279 -12.52 2.22 -43.76
C ASN A 279 -11.15 2.54 -43.18
N CYS A 280 -10.11 2.69 -44.01
CA CYS A 280 -8.80 3.19 -43.59
C CYS A 280 -8.92 4.61 -43.02
N GLN A 281 -9.70 5.50 -43.65
CA GLN A 281 -9.96 6.85 -43.14
C GLN A 281 -10.64 6.82 -41.78
N LYS A 282 -11.64 5.95 -41.57
CA LYS A 282 -12.28 5.75 -40.26
C LYS A 282 -11.28 5.27 -39.20
N HIS A 283 -10.41 4.32 -39.54
CA HIS A 283 -9.36 3.85 -38.64
C HIS A 283 -8.36 4.96 -38.30
N ILE A 284 -7.95 5.76 -39.29
CA ILE A 284 -7.10 6.94 -39.09
C ILE A 284 -7.79 7.94 -38.15
N THR A 285 -9.05 8.29 -38.38
CA THR A 285 -9.77 9.22 -37.49
C THR A 285 -9.90 8.69 -36.05
N LEU A 286 -10.15 7.39 -35.88
CA LEU A 286 -10.24 6.74 -34.57
C LEU A 286 -8.88 6.68 -33.84
N LEU A 287 -7.80 6.45 -34.59
CA LEU A 287 -6.44 6.51 -34.06
C LEU A 287 -6.09 7.95 -33.66
N THR A 288 -6.40 8.94 -34.50
CA THR A 288 -6.16 10.35 -34.19
C THR A 288 -6.92 10.82 -32.95
N THR A 289 -8.22 10.49 -32.80
CA THR A 289 -8.96 10.84 -31.59
C THR A 289 -8.37 10.16 -30.35
N LYS A 290 -7.97 8.89 -30.46
CA LYS A 290 -7.32 8.17 -29.35
C LYS A 290 -5.93 8.76 -28.99
N CYS A 291 -5.18 9.25 -29.97
CA CYS A 291 -3.94 9.99 -29.72
C CYS A 291 -4.24 11.29 -28.96
N GLN A 292 -5.22 12.09 -29.41
CA GLN A 292 -5.65 13.34 -28.75
C GLN A 292 -6.17 13.11 -27.32
N GLU A 293 -6.94 12.04 -27.09
CA GLU A 293 -7.34 11.59 -25.75
C GLU A 293 -6.11 11.28 -24.88
N SER A 294 -5.14 10.53 -25.42
CA SER A 294 -3.91 10.19 -24.69
C SER A 294 -3.05 11.42 -24.38
N GLU A 295 -2.89 12.35 -25.33
CA GLU A 295 -2.21 13.63 -25.16
C GLU A 295 -2.89 14.48 -24.06
N GLY A 296 -4.24 14.50 -24.04
CA GLY A 296 -5.02 15.12 -22.97
C GLY A 296 -4.73 14.51 -21.60
N THR A 297 -4.74 13.17 -21.48
CA THR A 297 -4.39 12.50 -20.20
C THR A 297 -2.94 12.74 -19.77
N ILE A 298 -2.01 12.86 -20.73
CA ILE A 298 -0.60 13.20 -20.45
C ILE A 298 -0.51 14.65 -19.94
N ALA A 299 -1.21 15.60 -20.56
CA ALA A 299 -1.26 16.99 -20.10
C ALA A 299 -1.87 17.13 -18.71
N GLU A 300 -2.96 16.41 -18.41
CA GLU A 300 -3.53 16.32 -17.06
C GLU A 300 -2.52 15.78 -16.03
N MET A 301 -1.79 14.72 -16.38
CA MET A 301 -0.78 14.12 -15.50
C MET A 301 0.41 15.07 -15.28
N GLN A 302 0.85 15.80 -16.30
CA GLN A 302 1.87 16.84 -16.18
C GLN A 302 1.41 18.02 -15.30
N GLN A 303 0.14 18.45 -15.41
CA GLN A 303 -0.42 19.45 -14.50
C GLN A 303 -0.40 18.95 -13.05
N LYS A 304 -0.90 17.73 -12.81
CA LYS A 304 -0.92 17.11 -11.47
C LYS A 304 0.50 16.98 -10.91
N GLU A 305 1.48 16.58 -11.73
CA GLU A 305 2.90 16.53 -11.34
C GLU A 305 3.46 17.93 -10.99
N ALA A 306 3.12 18.97 -11.75
CA ALA A 306 3.51 20.34 -11.46
C ALA A 306 2.88 20.86 -10.16
N GLU A 307 1.63 20.48 -9.86
CA GLU A 307 0.97 20.78 -8.58
C GLU A 307 1.60 20.02 -7.41
N PHE A 308 1.96 18.75 -7.57
CA PHE A 308 2.72 18.00 -6.57
C PHE A 308 4.12 18.61 -6.34
N LYS A 309 4.81 19.05 -7.38
CA LYS A 309 6.11 19.77 -7.28
C LYS A 309 5.98 21.11 -6.56
N LYS A 310 4.86 21.82 -6.66
CA LYS A 310 4.57 23.02 -5.84
C LYS A 310 4.36 22.63 -4.37
N LYS A 311 3.49 21.66 -4.09
CA LYS A 311 3.20 21.16 -2.73
C LYS A 311 4.42 20.59 -2.01
N LEU A 312 5.36 19.97 -2.74
CA LEU A 312 6.64 19.53 -2.20
C LEU A 312 7.51 20.72 -1.76
N LYS A 313 7.66 21.76 -2.59
CA LYS A 313 8.39 22.98 -2.22
C LYS A 313 7.73 23.75 -1.07
N GLU A 314 6.39 23.78 -1.04
CA GLU A 314 5.63 24.33 0.09
C GLU A 314 5.94 23.56 1.38
N LYS A 315 5.94 22.22 1.33
CA LYS A 315 6.34 21.36 2.46
C LYS A 315 7.79 21.61 2.89
N GLU A 316 8.74 21.67 1.95
CA GLU A 316 10.16 21.94 2.23
C GLU A 316 10.33 23.31 2.93
N ASN A 317 9.64 24.35 2.43
CA ASN A 317 9.64 25.68 3.06
C ASN A 317 9.02 25.64 4.46
N LEU A 318 7.92 24.90 4.67
CA LEU A 318 7.30 24.74 6.00
C LEU A 318 8.21 23.96 6.96
N GLN A 319 8.95 22.95 6.48
CA GLN A 319 9.93 22.22 7.29
C GLN A 319 11.09 23.13 7.70
N GLN A 320 11.62 23.94 6.78
CA GLN A 320 12.64 24.95 7.11
C GLN A 320 12.11 25.99 8.11
N GLN A 321 10.87 26.47 7.96
CA GLN A 321 10.25 27.38 8.93
C GLN A 321 10.09 26.74 10.31
N LEU A 322 9.75 25.45 10.37
CA LEU A 322 9.64 24.70 11.62
C LEU A 322 11.01 24.51 12.28
N GLU A 323 12.04 24.15 11.52
CA GLU A 323 13.43 24.03 12.00
C GLU A 323 13.95 25.37 12.56
N ASN A 324 13.72 26.48 11.86
CA ASN A 324 14.05 27.83 12.34
C ASN A 324 13.26 28.23 13.62
N THR A 325 11.99 27.81 13.75
CA THR A 325 11.22 28.07 14.99
C THR A 325 11.69 27.18 16.14
N GLU A 326 12.09 25.93 15.89
CA GLU A 326 12.76 25.10 16.90
C GLU A 326 14.11 25.68 17.34
N GLU A 327 14.94 26.21 16.45
CA GLU A 327 16.21 26.86 16.81
C GLU A 327 16.01 28.15 17.64
N THR A 328 15.03 28.97 17.27
CA THR A 328 14.69 30.17 18.07
C THR A 328 14.07 29.81 19.43
N ILE A 329 13.33 28.70 19.54
CA ILE A 329 12.88 28.15 20.82
C ILE A 329 14.05 27.58 21.64
N ARG A 330 14.98 26.82 21.02
CA ARG A 330 16.18 26.27 21.69
C ARG A 330 17.05 27.39 22.27
N THR A 331 17.30 28.45 21.50
CA THR A 331 18.09 29.60 21.94
C THR A 331 17.35 30.43 22.99
N ALA A 332 16.04 30.65 22.87
CA ALA A 332 15.24 31.28 23.92
C ALA A 332 15.24 30.49 25.24
N LEU A 333 15.14 29.15 25.19
CA LEU A 333 15.25 28.28 26.36
C LEU A 333 16.66 28.31 26.98
N HIS A 334 17.71 28.37 26.17
CA HIS A 334 19.08 28.51 26.68
C HIS A 334 19.29 29.86 27.37
N ASN A 335 18.86 30.96 26.75
CA ASN A 335 18.91 32.30 27.31
C ASN A 335 18.10 32.40 28.62
N SER A 336 16.91 31.77 28.66
CA SER A 336 16.09 31.73 29.88
C SER A 336 16.75 30.93 31.00
N LYS A 337 17.46 29.84 30.70
CA LYS A 337 18.23 29.07 31.70
C LYS A 337 19.41 29.86 32.25
N GLU A 338 20.18 30.53 31.39
CA GLU A 338 21.23 31.44 31.85
C GLU A 338 20.66 32.57 32.72
N LEU A 339 19.49 33.10 32.37
CA LEU A 339 18.87 34.18 33.13
C LEU A 339 18.37 33.70 34.50
N THR A 340 17.81 32.49 34.61
CA THR A 340 17.41 31.91 35.91
C THR A 340 18.63 31.52 36.76
N GLU A 341 19.73 31.06 36.16
CA GLU A 341 20.99 30.81 36.87
C GLU A 341 21.59 32.10 37.41
N LYS A 342 21.71 33.15 36.56
CA LYS A 342 22.16 34.49 36.98
C LYS A 342 21.26 35.11 38.05
N LEU A 343 19.95 34.89 37.97
CA LEU A 343 18.98 35.37 38.95
C LEU A 343 19.16 34.66 40.31
N ARG A 344 19.27 33.33 40.32
CA ARG A 344 19.56 32.56 41.54
C ARG A 344 20.91 32.96 42.16
N ASP A 345 21.92 33.21 41.32
CA ASP A 345 23.23 33.70 41.74
C ASP A 345 23.20 35.17 42.22
N THR A 346 22.12 35.92 41.99
CA THR A 346 21.86 37.22 42.66
C THR A 346 20.98 37.09 43.89
N GLU A 347 20.06 36.13 43.94
CA GLU A 347 19.26 35.82 45.13
C GLU A 347 20.15 35.33 46.27
N THR A 348 21.06 34.37 46.00
CA THR A 348 22.05 33.91 46.99
C THR A 348 22.90 35.06 47.53
N LYS A 349 23.47 35.90 46.67
CA LYS A 349 24.22 37.10 47.09
C LYS A 349 23.38 38.10 47.88
N PHE A 350 22.07 38.18 47.61
CA PHE A 350 21.17 39.06 48.35
C PHE A 350 20.87 38.49 49.74
N ASP A 351 20.68 37.17 49.86
CA ASP A 351 20.54 36.51 51.16
C ASP A 351 21.86 36.51 51.95
N ASP A 352 23.03 36.32 51.33
CA ASP A 352 24.36 36.51 51.95
C ASP A 352 24.47 37.91 52.59
N ILE A 353 24.22 38.96 51.79
CA ILE A 353 24.22 40.37 52.23
C ILE A 353 23.16 40.63 53.30
N ARG A 354 22.03 39.91 53.27
CA ARG A 354 20.96 40.03 54.26
C ARG A 354 21.33 39.37 55.59
N GLU A 355 22.04 38.25 55.58
CA GLU A 355 22.63 37.65 56.78
C GLU A 355 23.72 38.57 57.37
N GLU A 356 24.63 39.11 56.54
CA GLU A 356 25.61 40.13 56.97
C GLU A 356 24.93 41.33 57.63
N ASN A 357 23.90 41.91 56.99
CA ASN A 357 23.15 43.03 57.55
C ASN A 357 22.40 42.65 58.84
N SER A 358 21.89 41.42 58.96
CA SER A 358 21.26 40.94 60.20
C SER A 358 22.29 40.82 61.34
N MET A 359 23.50 40.32 61.05
CA MET A 359 24.59 40.26 62.03
C MET A 359 25.06 41.66 62.43
N ILE A 360 25.19 42.59 61.48
CA ILE A 360 25.54 44.00 61.77
C ILE A 360 24.46 44.68 62.62
N LEU A 361 23.17 44.48 62.31
CA LEU A 361 22.06 45.01 63.11
C LEU A 361 22.06 44.44 64.53
N GLN A 362 22.36 43.14 64.70
CA GLN A 362 22.46 42.54 66.01
C GLN A 362 23.66 43.09 66.81
N ILE A 363 24.85 43.19 66.20
CA ILE A 363 26.03 43.82 66.82
C ILE A 363 25.75 45.28 67.21
N LEU A 364 25.03 46.03 66.36
CA LEU A 364 24.62 47.41 66.65
C LEU A 364 23.62 47.48 67.82
N GLN A 365 22.72 46.50 67.92
CA GLN A 365 21.74 46.40 69.00
C GLN A 365 22.38 45.93 70.32
N ASP A 366 23.36 45.04 70.28
CA ASP A 366 24.18 44.61 71.42
C ASP A 366 25.05 45.78 71.93
N ALA A 367 25.65 46.56 71.03
CA ALA A 367 26.33 47.80 71.40
C ALA A 367 25.37 48.87 71.95
N SER A 368 24.14 48.97 71.41
CA SER A 368 23.11 49.89 71.90
C SER A 368 22.58 49.49 73.28
N THR A 369 22.47 48.19 73.58
CA THR A 369 22.09 47.70 74.91
C THR A 369 23.23 47.92 75.90
N ALA A 370 24.49 47.61 75.56
CA ALA A 370 25.64 47.93 76.40
C ALA A 370 25.74 49.43 76.78
N ILE A 371 25.40 50.34 75.85
CA ILE A 371 25.33 51.79 76.12
C ILE A 371 24.10 52.15 76.98
N LYS A 372 22.94 51.52 76.76
CA LYS A 372 21.74 51.74 77.58
C LYS A 372 21.92 51.24 79.01
N ASP A 373 22.54 50.09 79.19
CA ASP A 373 22.79 49.50 80.51
C ASP A 373 23.79 50.35 81.30
N TYR A 374 24.80 50.93 80.63
CA TYR A 374 25.69 51.94 81.21
C TYR A 374 24.91 53.22 81.63
N LEU A 375 24.03 53.75 80.76
CA LEU A 375 23.22 54.93 81.10
C LEU A 375 22.22 54.64 82.25
N LEU A 376 21.59 53.48 82.26
CA LEU A 376 20.71 53.03 83.35
C LEU A 376 21.47 52.77 84.66
N SER A 377 22.76 52.42 84.59
CA SER A 377 23.62 52.33 85.78
C SER A 377 24.01 53.71 86.34
N LEU A 378 24.11 54.74 85.49
CA LEU A 378 24.34 56.13 85.93
C LEU A 378 23.12 56.73 86.63
N ASP A 379 21.90 56.40 86.18
CA ASP A 379 20.64 56.83 86.80
C ASP A 379 20.35 56.14 88.15
N ALA A 380 21.16 55.14 88.57
CA ALA A 380 20.92 54.34 89.77
C ALA A 380 21.69 54.82 91.03
N ASP A 381 22.89 55.38 90.86
CA ASP A 381 23.81 55.76 91.94
C ASP A 381 23.78 57.28 92.27
N ASP A 382 22.60 57.92 92.19
CA ASP A 382 22.43 59.35 92.52
C ASP A 382 22.43 59.64 94.05
N ASN A 383 23.49 59.20 94.76
CA ASN A 383 23.80 59.58 96.14
C ASN A 383 25.28 59.33 96.51
N THR A 384 25.89 60.29 97.22
CA THR A 384 27.18 60.21 97.95
C THR A 384 28.48 60.37 97.13
N SER A 385 29.44 61.10 97.71
CA SER A 385 30.65 61.63 97.04
C SER A 385 31.89 60.73 97.11
N GLU A 386 31.83 59.53 96.54
CA GLU A 386 33.03 58.77 96.11
C GLU A 386 33.00 58.47 94.59
N SER A 387 32.18 59.24 93.86
CA SER A 387 31.61 58.87 92.56
C SER A 387 32.60 58.86 91.39
N GLN A 388 33.76 59.50 91.49
CA GLN A 388 34.62 59.76 90.33
C GLN A 388 35.54 58.59 89.94
N GLU A 389 35.94 57.73 90.89
CA GLU A 389 36.65 56.47 90.58
C GLU A 389 35.67 55.37 90.15
N LEU A 390 34.48 55.30 90.77
CA LEU A 390 33.43 54.34 90.37
C LEU A 390 32.99 54.56 88.92
N ILE A 391 32.65 55.80 88.54
CA ILE A 391 32.33 56.16 87.15
C ILE A 391 33.51 55.86 86.21
N GLY A 392 34.75 56.01 86.67
CA GLY A 392 35.95 55.57 85.93
C GLY A 392 35.92 54.07 85.63
N THR A 393 35.75 53.22 86.65
CA THR A 393 35.70 51.76 86.48
C THR A 393 34.49 51.27 85.68
N GLN A 394 33.30 51.87 85.86
CA GLN A 394 32.10 51.57 85.08
C GLN A 394 32.28 51.95 83.60
N ARG A 395 32.89 53.12 83.33
CA ARG A 395 33.25 53.56 81.98
C ARG A 395 34.28 52.63 81.34
N ASP A 396 35.32 52.22 82.07
CA ASP A 396 36.34 51.31 81.53
C ASP A 396 35.78 49.90 81.30
N ASN A 397 34.85 49.43 82.14
CA ASN A 397 34.11 48.18 81.90
C ASN A 397 33.20 48.29 80.67
N MET A 398 32.47 49.40 80.48
CA MET A 398 31.70 49.66 79.27
C MET A 398 32.60 49.72 78.03
N LEU A 399 33.76 50.39 78.11
CA LEU A 399 34.74 50.46 77.01
C LEU A 399 35.36 49.09 76.71
N GLN A 400 35.64 48.26 77.72
CA GLN A 400 36.09 46.88 77.52
C GLN A 400 34.99 45.99 76.90
N HIS A 401 33.73 46.17 77.30
CA HIS A 401 32.60 45.43 76.74
C HIS A 401 32.34 45.82 75.28
N LEU A 402 32.33 47.12 74.96
CA LEU A 402 32.27 47.62 73.59
C LEU A 402 33.49 47.18 72.77
N LEU A 403 34.70 47.17 73.35
CA LEU A 403 35.89 46.63 72.70
C LEU A 403 35.79 45.11 72.46
N MET A 404 35.11 44.37 73.33
CA MET A 404 34.84 42.94 73.12
C MET A 404 33.84 42.74 71.96
N ILE A 405 32.74 43.51 71.91
CA ILE A 405 31.76 43.51 70.82
C ILE A 405 32.42 43.90 69.48
N LEU A 406 33.31 44.89 69.48
CA LEU A 406 34.07 45.29 68.27
C LEU A 406 35.11 44.22 67.86
N ASN A 407 35.68 43.47 68.81
CA ASN A 407 36.56 42.35 68.50
C ASN A 407 35.79 41.11 68.00
N THR A 408 34.59 40.81 68.50
CA THR A 408 33.75 39.74 67.93
C THR A 408 33.26 40.11 66.54
N ALA A 409 32.83 41.35 66.31
CA ALA A 409 32.52 41.86 64.97
C ALA A 409 33.71 41.69 64.00
N ARG A 410 34.92 42.03 64.45
CA ARG A 410 36.16 41.83 63.68
C ARG A 410 36.47 40.35 63.40
N VAL A 411 36.22 39.43 64.34
CA VAL A 411 36.40 37.98 64.15
C VAL A 411 35.38 37.41 63.16
N LEU A 412 34.17 37.97 63.14
CA LEU A 412 33.13 37.66 62.15
C LEU A 412 33.38 38.31 60.77
N GLY A 413 34.47 39.08 60.60
CA GLY A 413 34.81 39.75 59.34
C GLY A 413 33.99 41.00 59.04
N LEU A 414 33.14 41.46 59.97
CA LEU A 414 32.17 42.53 59.74
C LEU A 414 32.80 43.91 59.96
N GLY A 415 33.33 44.48 58.88
CA GLY A 415 33.87 45.84 58.81
C GLY A 415 34.85 46.00 57.65
N PRO A 416 35.10 47.24 57.17
CA PRO A 416 36.08 47.47 56.11
C PRO A 416 37.48 47.04 56.57
N GLY A 417 38.22 46.37 55.70
CA GLY A 417 39.60 46.00 55.98
C GLY A 417 40.46 47.25 56.22
N ILE A 418 41.52 47.11 57.03
CA ILE A 418 42.45 48.22 57.32
C ILE A 418 43.10 48.77 56.03
N ALA A 419 43.13 47.98 54.95
CA ALA A 419 43.53 48.41 53.61
C ALA A 419 42.56 49.43 52.97
N ASP A 420 41.25 49.28 53.18
CA ASP A 420 40.21 50.10 52.52
C ASP A 420 40.02 51.45 53.20
N LEU A 421 40.20 51.51 54.53
CA LEU A 421 40.19 52.77 55.30
C LEU A 421 41.24 53.78 54.82
N ASN A 422 42.33 53.31 54.19
CA ASN A 422 43.35 54.17 53.60
C ASN A 422 43.06 54.60 52.14
N ARG A 423 41.97 54.12 51.51
CA ARG A 423 41.72 54.30 50.06
C ARG A 423 40.81 55.49 49.72
N SER A 424 40.84 56.53 50.55
CA SER A 424 40.13 57.79 50.27
C SER A 424 40.90 58.68 49.27
N ARG A 425 40.19 59.20 48.27
CA ARG A 425 40.63 60.17 47.25
C ARG A 425 41.81 59.78 46.31
N SER A 426 41.47 59.15 45.19
CA SER A 426 41.99 59.57 43.88
C SER A 426 41.04 59.19 42.73
N PRO A 427 40.70 60.09 41.79
CA PRO A 427 40.03 59.76 40.53
C PRO A 427 41.04 59.41 39.42
N GLN A 428 40.54 58.93 38.27
CA GLN A 428 41.29 58.48 37.07
C GLN A 428 42.02 57.13 37.24
N THR A 429 42.20 56.28 36.22
CA THR A 429 41.56 56.08 34.90
C THR A 429 41.78 54.62 34.50
N ASP A 430 40.98 54.05 33.58
CA ASP A 430 41.50 53.52 32.30
C ASP A 430 40.43 52.89 31.38
N VAL A 431 40.47 53.37 30.14
CA VAL A 431 39.92 52.79 28.89
C VAL A 431 41.15 52.62 27.96
N PRO A 432 41.23 51.68 26.98
CA PRO A 432 40.13 51.40 26.05
C PRO A 432 40.09 50.01 25.32
N ARG A 433 39.06 49.84 24.47
CA ARG A 433 39.05 49.13 23.16
C ARG A 433 39.42 47.64 23.07
N THR A 434 38.46 46.86 22.53
CA THR A 434 38.47 46.44 21.10
C THR A 434 37.01 46.19 20.63
N GLN A 435 36.56 46.77 19.50
CA GLN A 435 36.11 46.10 18.24
C GLN A 435 35.20 44.87 18.44
N GLU A 436 34.03 44.71 17.81
CA GLU A 436 33.70 44.84 16.37
C GLU A 436 32.32 45.52 16.10
N LYS A 437 32.17 46.48 15.17
CA LYS A 437 31.96 46.38 13.69
C LYS A 437 30.65 45.70 13.23
N ARG A 438 29.69 46.52 12.77
CA ARG A 438 28.56 46.08 11.91
C ARG A 438 29.07 45.62 10.53
N LYS A 439 28.60 44.45 10.07
CA LYS A 439 28.48 44.00 8.66
C LYS A 439 27.19 43.17 8.61
N ILE A 440 26.21 43.39 7.73
CA ILE A 440 26.23 43.23 6.27
C ILE A 440 26.82 41.87 5.88
N ILE A 441 25.97 40.84 5.88
CA ILE A 441 26.28 39.53 5.28
C ILE A 441 26.00 39.65 3.78
N ASN A 442 27.02 40.06 3.01
CA ASN A 442 27.07 39.72 1.60
C ASN A 442 27.53 38.27 1.47
N LEU A 443 26.82 37.45 0.68
CA LEU A 443 27.22 36.08 0.39
C LEU A 443 28.53 36.10 -0.42
N PRO A 444 29.60 35.39 0.01
CA PRO A 444 30.62 34.93 -0.91
C PRO A 444 30.07 33.71 -1.68
N PRO A 445 30.32 33.58 -3.00
CA PRO A 445 29.89 32.40 -3.73
C PRO A 445 30.74 31.19 -3.32
N ILE A 446 30.11 30.16 -2.75
CA ILE A 446 30.72 28.82 -2.70
C ILE A 446 30.72 28.30 -4.14
N GLN A 447 31.85 28.50 -4.82
CA GLN A 447 32.11 27.90 -6.11
C GLN A 447 32.09 26.38 -5.93
N LEU A 448 31.11 25.71 -6.53
CA LEU A 448 31.12 24.26 -6.70
C LEU A 448 32.30 23.89 -7.60
N LYS A 449 33.46 23.69 -6.98
CA LYS A 449 34.69 23.29 -7.67
C LYS A 449 34.44 21.91 -8.27
N GLY A 450 34.40 21.85 -9.60
CA GLY A 450 34.05 20.65 -10.34
C GLY A 450 34.87 19.45 -9.89
N ARG A 451 34.19 18.32 -9.70
CA ARG A 451 34.83 17.00 -9.63
C ARG A 451 34.32 16.21 -10.83
N ASP A 452 35.15 16.11 -11.84
CA ASP A 452 34.81 15.45 -13.09
C ASP A 452 34.44 13.98 -12.85
N ILE A 453 33.18 13.66 -13.13
CA ILE A 453 32.68 12.31 -13.34
C ILE A 453 31.99 12.38 -14.71
N PRO A 454 32.44 11.60 -15.72
CA PRO A 454 31.97 11.78 -17.09
C PRO A 454 30.48 11.41 -17.19
N PRO A 455 29.67 12.20 -17.93
CA PRO A 455 28.28 11.84 -18.17
C PRO A 455 28.22 10.56 -19.02
N ALA A 456 27.37 9.62 -18.61
CA ALA A 456 27.22 8.34 -19.32
C ALA A 456 26.72 8.58 -20.76
N HIS A 457 27.48 8.06 -21.74
CA HIS A 457 27.22 8.27 -23.16
C HIS A 457 26.06 7.41 -23.69
N TYR A 458 24.81 7.86 -23.46
CA TYR A 458 23.63 7.33 -24.15
C TYR A 458 22.68 8.47 -24.51
N ASN A 459 22.63 8.82 -25.80
CA ASN A 459 21.57 9.64 -26.36
C ASN A 459 20.41 8.75 -26.85
N LEU A 460 19.24 9.35 -27.10
CA LEU A 460 18.14 8.65 -27.77
C LEU A 460 18.63 8.18 -29.16
N GLY A 461 18.78 6.87 -29.33
CA GLY A 461 19.31 6.25 -30.56
C GLY A 461 20.60 5.44 -30.39
N ASP A 462 21.15 5.31 -29.17
CA ASP A 462 22.32 4.45 -28.88
C ASP A 462 21.96 3.05 -28.36
N ILE A 463 20.65 2.72 -28.29
CA ILE A 463 20.15 1.35 -28.07
C ILE A 463 19.71 0.78 -29.42
N GLY A 464 20.32 -0.33 -29.86
CA GLY A 464 20.32 -0.81 -31.24
C GLY A 464 19.02 -1.40 -31.82
N PHE A 465 17.86 -0.83 -31.53
CA PHE A 465 16.54 -1.29 -31.98
C PHE A 465 15.72 -0.24 -32.75
N VAL A 466 16.28 0.94 -33.04
CA VAL A 466 15.63 2.00 -33.83
C VAL A 466 16.55 2.47 -34.97
N PRO A 467 16.14 2.33 -36.25
CA PRO A 467 16.89 2.88 -37.38
C PRO A 467 17.00 4.41 -37.31
N ARG A 468 18.19 4.97 -37.51
CA ARG A 468 18.37 6.42 -37.58
C ARG A 468 17.83 6.97 -38.90
N ALA A 469 16.94 7.96 -38.81
CA ALA A 469 16.53 8.73 -39.98
C ALA A 469 17.70 9.61 -40.45
N SER A 470 18.19 9.37 -41.67
CA SER A 470 19.22 10.21 -42.29
C SER A 470 18.62 11.56 -42.70
N GLN A 471 19.05 12.65 -42.05
CA GLN A 471 18.83 13.98 -42.61
C GLN A 471 19.69 14.17 -43.87
N PRO A 472 19.18 14.81 -44.93
CA PRO A 472 19.93 15.03 -46.16
C PRO A 472 21.02 16.08 -45.97
N VAL A 473 22.16 15.87 -46.63
CA VAL A 473 23.24 16.88 -46.70
C VAL A 473 22.79 18.03 -47.60
N LEU A 474 22.88 19.26 -47.09
CA LEU A 474 22.66 20.45 -47.90
C LEU A 474 23.89 20.70 -48.78
N GLY A 475 23.72 20.60 -50.11
CA GLY A 475 24.75 20.92 -51.10
C GLY A 475 24.25 21.99 -52.06
N HIS A 476 25.07 23.01 -52.31
CA HIS A 476 24.83 24.02 -53.34
C HIS A 476 24.90 23.41 -54.75
N VAL A 477 24.06 23.88 -55.68
CA VAL A 477 24.50 24.63 -56.89
C VAL A 477 23.29 25.20 -57.66
N GLU A 478 23.58 26.26 -58.37
CA GLU A 478 22.82 27.24 -59.16
C GLU A 478 21.75 26.76 -60.18
N SER A 479 20.87 27.71 -60.56
CA SER A 479 20.07 27.79 -61.81
C SER A 479 19.03 26.69 -62.11
N ASP A 480 17.87 26.95 -62.70
CA ASP A 480 17.55 28.01 -63.69
C ASP A 480 16.11 28.58 -63.53
N SER A 481 15.68 29.35 -64.53
CA SER A 481 14.53 30.25 -64.60
C SER A 481 13.21 29.62 -65.08
N SER A 482 12.07 30.20 -64.67
CA SER A 482 11.03 30.78 -65.57
C SER A 482 9.68 31.08 -64.87
N SER A 483 8.97 32.06 -65.45
CA SER A 483 7.55 32.49 -65.32
C SER A 483 6.58 31.75 -64.36
N GLU A 484 5.76 32.38 -63.50
CA GLU A 484 4.88 33.57 -63.67
C GLU A 484 3.55 33.27 -64.39
N GLU A 485 2.45 33.11 -63.63
CA GLU A 485 1.11 33.73 -63.89
C GLU A 485 0.05 33.40 -62.80
N GLN A 486 -0.87 34.34 -62.57
CA GLN A 486 -2.22 34.20 -61.98
C GLN A 486 -3.20 34.93 -62.94
N PRO A 487 -4.55 34.99 -62.77
CA PRO A 487 -5.42 34.47 -61.70
C PRO A 487 -6.75 33.80 -62.18
N GLU A 488 -7.65 33.59 -61.21
CA GLU A 488 -9.13 33.45 -61.21
C GLU A 488 -9.98 34.24 -62.26
N PRO A 489 -11.34 34.11 -62.30
CA PRO A 489 -12.24 32.96 -62.03
C PRO A 489 -13.42 32.88 -63.07
N LYS A 490 -14.46 32.04 -62.82
CA LYS A 490 -15.87 32.35 -63.18
C LYS A 490 -16.94 31.41 -62.58
N GLU A 491 -18.11 31.98 -62.28
CA GLU A 491 -19.34 31.28 -61.87
C GLU A 491 -20.28 31.04 -63.07
N THR A 492 -21.25 30.11 -62.97
CA THR A 492 -22.71 30.43 -62.97
C THR A 492 -23.65 29.20 -63.02
N HIS A 493 -24.52 29.10 -62.01
CA HIS A 493 -25.95 28.71 -61.98
C HIS A 493 -26.62 27.65 -62.91
N GLN A 494 -27.50 26.86 -62.23
CA GLN A 494 -28.77 26.26 -62.70
C GLN A 494 -28.69 25.07 -63.69
N SER A 495 -29.70 24.19 -63.82
CA SER A 495 -31.10 24.25 -63.31
C SER A 495 -31.61 22.92 -62.74
N THR A 496 -32.83 22.95 -62.17
CA THR A 496 -33.54 21.80 -61.58
C THR A 496 -34.34 20.99 -62.62
N GLY A 497 -34.61 19.72 -62.32
CA GLY A 497 -35.39 18.84 -63.21
C GLY A 497 -35.95 17.60 -62.51
N VAL A 498 -37.03 17.76 -61.73
CA VAL A 498 -37.79 16.64 -61.16
C VAL A 498 -39.07 16.45 -61.95
N GLN A 499 -39.33 15.25 -62.46
CA GLN A 499 -40.65 14.85 -62.95
C GLN A 499 -40.98 13.40 -62.56
N THR A 500 -42.26 13.15 -62.29
CA THR A 500 -42.80 11.86 -61.84
C THR A 500 -43.98 11.45 -62.73
N LEU A 501 -44.08 10.16 -63.05
CA LEU A 501 -45.22 9.44 -63.65
C LEU A 501 -44.91 7.95 -63.45
N SER A 502 -45.67 7.09 -62.75
CA SER A 502 -47.10 6.92 -62.50
C SER A 502 -47.83 6.02 -63.52
N MET A 503 -48.16 4.81 -63.04
CA MET A 503 -49.22 3.88 -63.47
C MET A 503 -49.35 3.44 -64.94
N LYS A 504 -49.40 2.11 -65.14
CA LYS A 504 -50.70 1.41 -65.27
C LYS A 504 -50.62 -0.10 -65.01
N ARG A 505 -51.77 -0.67 -64.62
CA ARG A 505 -52.01 -2.13 -64.53
C ARG A 505 -52.36 -2.69 -65.91
N VAL A 506 -52.06 -3.97 -66.11
CA VAL A 506 -52.80 -4.86 -67.02
C VAL A 506 -53.22 -6.11 -66.23
N ARG A 507 -54.36 -6.70 -66.58
CA ARG A 507 -54.96 -7.90 -65.97
C ARG A 507 -55.67 -8.67 -67.09
N THR A 508 -55.75 -9.99 -66.99
CA THR A 508 -56.32 -10.93 -67.99
C THR A 508 -55.61 -10.91 -69.35
N MET A 509 -55.53 -12.02 -70.09
CA MET A 509 -56.17 -13.34 -69.88
C MET A 509 -55.54 -14.20 -68.78
#